data_AF-A0A0P0C7N6-F1
#
_entry.id   AF-A0A0P0C7N6-F1
#
_cell.length_a   1.000
_cell.length_b   1.000
_cell.length_c   1.000
_cell.angle_alpha   90.00
_cell.angle_beta   90.00
_cell.angle_gamma   90.00
#
_symmetry.space_group_name_H-M   'P 1'
#
loop_
_entity.id
_entity.type
_entity.pdbx_description
1 polymer ?
#
loop_
_entity_poly.entity_id
_entity_poly.type
_entity_poly.pdbx_seq_one_letter_code
_entity_poly.pdbx_strand_id
1 'polypeptide(L)'
;MQNVFFTQYVQSRKSIGFAYLLWVIFGLHYAYVNRWAIQFVFWITAGGLGVWWLIDLFRMPGIVRKYNDELALQCLGNIKMAHRL
;
A
#
# COMPACT_ATOMS: atom_id res chain seq x y z
N MET A 1 -25.32 -7.66 4.76
CA MET A 1 -24.50 -6.69 3.99
C MET A 1 -23.18 -6.34 4.65
N GLN A 2 -23.16 -5.91 5.92
CA GLN A 2 -21.91 -5.49 6.60
C GLN A 2 -20.82 -6.58 6.63
N ASN A 3 -21.20 -7.86 6.81
CA ASN A 3 -20.24 -8.96 6.91
C ASN A 3 -19.49 -9.26 5.59
N VAL A 4 -20.12 -9.01 4.44
CA VAL A 4 -19.54 -9.27 3.10
C VAL A 4 -18.53 -8.17 2.74
N PHE A 5 -18.87 -6.92 3.06
CA PHE A 5 -17.93 -5.80 2.97
C PHE A 5 -16.71 -6.04 3.85
N PHE A 6 -16.93 -6.42 5.10
CA PHE A 6 -15.85 -6.62 6.06
C PHE A 6 -14.91 -7.76 5.63
N THR A 7 -15.43 -8.87 5.13
CA THR A 7 -14.61 -9.99 4.63
C THR A 7 -13.80 -9.61 3.39
N GLN A 8 -14.39 -8.92 2.41
CA GLN A 8 -13.65 -8.48 1.22
C GLN A 8 -12.59 -7.43 1.56
N TYR A 9 -12.92 -6.46 2.41
CA TYR A 9 -11.98 -5.44 2.85
C TYR A 9 -10.81 -6.03 3.64
N VAL A 10 -11.07 -6.94 4.58
CA VAL A 10 -10.02 -7.60 5.38
C VAL A 10 -9.11 -8.48 4.51
N GLN A 11 -9.64 -9.19 3.52
CA GLN A 11 -8.83 -10.03 2.63
C GLN A 11 -7.92 -9.22 1.71
N SER A 12 -8.38 -8.08 1.21
CA SER A 12 -7.61 -7.27 0.26
C SER A 12 -6.71 -6.23 0.92
N ARG A 13 -6.91 -5.94 2.21
CA ARG A 13 -6.11 -5.00 3.00
C ARG A 13 -4.63 -5.39 3.01
N LYS A 14 -3.77 -4.44 2.62
CA LYS A 14 -2.31 -4.60 2.69
C LYS A 14 -1.82 -4.24 4.09
N SER A 15 -0.94 -5.08 4.64
CA SER A 15 -0.35 -4.86 5.97
C SER A 15 0.88 -3.97 5.88
N ILE A 16 0.91 -2.95 6.73
CA ILE A 16 2.06 -2.05 6.92
C ILE A 16 3.29 -2.85 7.38
N GLY A 17 3.11 -3.81 8.29
CA GLY A 17 4.20 -4.62 8.81
C GLY A 17 4.89 -5.46 7.72
N PHE A 18 4.13 -5.95 6.75
CA PHE A 18 4.69 -6.67 5.60
C PHE A 18 5.50 -5.72 4.68
N ALA A 19 5.03 -4.48 4.52
CA ALA A 19 5.78 -3.47 3.78
C ALA A 19 7.13 -3.14 4.47
N TYR A 20 7.15 -3.03 5.80
CA TYR A 20 8.39 -2.88 6.58
C TYR A 20 9.31 -4.09 6.51
N LEU A 21 8.76 -5.30 6.50
CA LEU A 21 9.55 -6.53 6.37
C LEU A 21 10.28 -6.59 5.01
N LEU A 22 9.58 -6.29 3.92
CA LEU A 22 10.19 -6.22 2.58
C LEU A 22 11.17 -5.06 2.44
N TRP A 23 10.92 -3.95 3.15
CA TRP A 23 11.79 -2.79 3.18
C TRP A 23 13.15 -3.11 3.83
N VAL A 24 13.15 -3.76 5.00
CA VAL A 24 14.38 -4.13 5.74
C VAL A 24 15.20 -5.22 5.04
N ILE A 25 14.55 -6.24 4.46
CA ILE A 25 15.27 -7.41 3.93
C ILE A 25 15.81 -7.15 2.52
N PHE A 26 15.07 -6.45 1.66
CA PHE A 26 15.38 -6.34 0.23
C PHE A 26 15.28 -4.92 -0.36
N GLY A 27 14.79 -3.93 0.41
CA GLY A 27 14.48 -2.60 -0.14
C GLY A 27 13.35 -2.61 -1.19
N LEU A 28 12.69 -3.74 -1.42
CA LEU A 28 11.72 -3.98 -2.50
C LEU A 28 10.28 -3.57 -2.15
N HIS A 29 10.09 -2.74 -1.12
CA HIS A 29 8.77 -2.38 -0.63
C HIS A 29 7.92 -1.57 -1.64
N TYR A 30 8.55 -0.82 -2.54
CA TYR A 30 7.84 -0.06 -3.59
C TYR A 30 7.18 -0.94 -4.65
N ALA A 31 7.77 -2.10 -4.95
CA ALA A 31 7.17 -3.08 -5.84
C ALA A 31 5.90 -3.69 -5.23
N TYR A 32 5.87 -3.87 -3.90
CA TYR A 32 4.71 -4.42 -3.19
C TYR A 32 3.49 -3.49 -3.20
N VAL A 33 3.72 -2.17 -3.24
CA VAL A 33 2.66 -1.15 -3.32
C VAL A 33 2.45 -0.65 -4.76
N ASN A 34 3.07 -1.31 -5.75
CA ASN A 34 2.96 -0.99 -7.18
C ASN A 34 3.30 0.47 -7.53
N ARG A 35 4.15 1.14 -6.72
CA ARG A 35 4.55 2.54 -6.90
C ARG A 35 5.91 2.63 -7.58
N TRP A 36 5.94 2.28 -8.86
CA TRP A 36 7.14 2.32 -9.71
C TRP A 36 7.79 3.70 -9.82
N ALA A 37 6.99 4.77 -9.79
CA ALA A 37 7.51 6.14 -9.87
C ALA A 37 8.51 6.46 -8.75
N ILE A 38 8.24 5.99 -7.53
CA ILE A 38 9.12 6.26 -6.38
C ILE A 38 10.35 5.34 -6.41
N GLN A 39 10.18 4.13 -6.95
CA GLN A 39 11.30 3.22 -7.21
C GLN A 39 12.32 3.82 -8.19
N PHE A 40 11.85 4.53 -9.23
CA PHE A 40 12.72 5.27 -10.14
C PHE A 40 13.45 6.42 -9.44
N VAL A 41 12.80 7.17 -8.54
CA VAL A 41 13.49 8.22 -7.77
C VAL A 41 14.53 7.62 -6.82
N PHE A 42 14.24 6.46 -6.21
CA PHE A 42 15.19 5.74 -5.35
C PHE A 42 16.47 5.38 -6.12
N TRP A 43 16.32 4.90 -7.37
CA TRP A 43 17.44 4.59 -8.25
C TRP A 43 18.19 5.83 -8.73
N ILE A 44 17.48 6.91 -9.09
CA ILE A 44 18.10 8.18 -9.54
C ILE A 44 18.87 8.86 -8.41
N THR A 45 18.39 8.74 -7.16
CA THR A 45 19.09 9.26 -5.98
C THR A 45 20.20 8.34 -5.48
N ALA A 46 20.57 7.29 -6.24
CA ALA A 46 21.59 6.30 -5.92
C ALA A 46 21.43 5.69 -4.50
N GLY A 47 20.20 5.55 -4.02
CA GLY A 47 19.91 5.07 -2.66
C GLY A 47 20.56 5.94 -1.58
N GLY A 48 20.40 7.27 -1.64
CA GLY A 48 21.10 8.26 -0.82
C GLY A 48 21.42 7.86 0.64
N LEU A 49 22.59 7.26 0.84
CA LEU A 49 23.35 7.05 2.09
C LEU A 49 22.55 6.79 3.39
N GLY A 50 21.40 6.11 3.32
CA GLY A 50 20.53 5.85 4.49
C GLY A 50 19.58 6.97 4.89
N VAL A 51 19.68 8.17 4.30
CA VAL A 51 18.70 9.27 4.52
C VAL A 51 17.33 8.90 3.93
N TRP A 52 17.35 8.23 2.77
CA TRP A 52 16.14 7.71 2.15
C TRP A 52 15.43 6.68 3.00
N TRP A 53 16.18 5.88 3.78
CA TRP A 53 15.58 4.94 4.72
C TRP A 53 14.77 5.66 5.81
N LEU A 54 15.29 6.74 6.38
CA LEU A 54 14.53 7.53 7.35
C LEU A 54 13.26 8.15 6.74
N ILE A 55 13.37 8.71 5.54
CA ILE A 55 12.22 9.32 4.85
C ILE A 55 11.14 8.26 4.55
N ASP A 56 11.53 7.06 4.12
CA ASP A 56 10.61 5.95 3.89
C ASP A 56 9.84 5.54 5.14
N LEU A 57 10.51 5.53 6.29
CA LEU A 57 9.89 5.18 7.57
C LEU A 57 8.71 6.10 7.91
N PHE A 58 8.85 7.40 7.68
CA PHE A 58 7.75 8.35 7.89
C PHE A 58 6.71 8.33 6.76
N ARG A 59 7.11 8.00 5.53
CA ARG A 59 6.23 8.07 4.35
C ARG A 59 5.38 6.81 4.14
N MET A 60 5.92 5.63 4.46
CA MET A 60 5.24 4.34 4.30
C MET A 60 3.84 4.26 4.93
N PRO A 61 3.61 4.69 6.19
CA PRO A 61 2.27 4.61 6.78
C PRO A 61 1.24 5.42 5.98
N GLY A 62 1.63 6.58 5.45
CA GLY A 62 0.75 7.40 4.60
C GLY A 62 0.42 6.72 3.27
N ILE A 63 1.40 6.06 2.65
CA ILE A 63 1.21 5.32 1.40
C ILE A 63 0.26 4.14 1.59
N VAL A 64 0.47 3.33 2.62
CA VAL A 64 -0.38 2.16 2.90
C VAL A 64 -1.78 2.59 3.31
N ARG A 65 -1.91 3.67 4.09
CA ARG A 65 -3.22 4.24 4.43
C ARG A 65 -3.99 4.65 3.18
N LYS A 66 -3.35 5.40 2.26
CA LYS A 66 -3.99 5.83 1.01
C LYS A 66 -4.42 4.64 0.15
N TYR A 67 -3.59 3.60 0.05
CA TYR A 67 -3.94 2.38 -0.68
C TYR A 67 -5.15 1.67 -0.07
N ASN A 68 -5.17 1.55 1.26
CA ASN A 68 -6.28 0.93 1.97
C ASN A 68 -7.57 1.76 1.88
N ASP A 69 -7.47 3.09 1.85
CA ASP A 69 -8.61 3.99 1.67
C ASP A 69 -9.20 3.86 0.24
N GLU A 70 -8.35 3.81 -0.79
CA GLU A 70 -8.78 3.56 -2.18
C GLU A 70 -9.44 2.17 -2.33
N LEU A 71 -8.88 1.15 -1.68
CA LEU A 71 -9.45 -0.20 -1.67
C LEU A 71 -10.82 -0.23 -0.96
N ALA A 72 -10.98 0.49 0.16
CA ALA A 72 -12.27 0.59 0.84
C ALA A 72 -13.35 1.21 -0.06
N LEU A 73 -12.98 2.26 -0.82
CA LEU A 73 -13.86 2.90 -1.79
C LEU A 73 -14.23 1.95 -2.95
N GLN A 74 -13.27 1.16 -3.44
CA GLN A 74 -13.53 0.13 -4.46
C GLN A 74 -14.48 -0.96 -3.95
N CYS A 75 -14.25 -1.49 -2.75
CA CYS A 75 -15.14 -2.47 -2.13
C CYS A 75 -16.56 -1.91 -1.95
N LEU A 76 -16.70 -0.65 -1.51
CA LEU A 76 -18.00 0.03 -1.42
C LEU A 76 -18.69 0.15 -2.78
N GLY A 77 -17.94 0.53 -3.82
CA GLY A 77 -18.43 0.65 -5.19
C GLY A 77 -18.94 -0.69 -5.74
N ASN A 78 -18.15 -1.76 -5.60
CA ASN A 78 -18.53 -3.09 -6.06
C ASN A 78 -19.81 -3.61 -5.42
N ILE A 79 -19.99 -3.43 -4.10
CA ILE A 79 -21.20 -3.87 -3.40
C ILE A 79 -22.42 -3.07 -3.84
N LYS A 80 -22.27 -1.76 -4.03
CA LYS A 80 -23.35 -0.90 -4.53
C LYS A 80 -23.80 -1.30 -5.92
N MET A 81 -22.88 -1.70 -6.80
CA MET A 81 -23.18 -2.16 -8.15
C MET A 81 -23.81 -3.56 -8.16
N ALA A 82 -23.30 -4.48 -7.34
CA ALA A 82 -23.82 -5.85 -7.22
C ALA A 82 -25.25 -5.91 -6.65
N HIS A 83 -25.66 -4.94 -5.83
CA HIS A 83 -27.03 -4.85 -5.31
C HIS A 83 -27.99 -4.07 -6.23
N ARG A 84 -27.47 -3.37 -7.25
CA ARG A 84 -28.29 -2.62 -8.20
C ARG A 84 -28.72 -3.49 -9.40
N LEU A 85 -28.15 -4.68 -9.52
CA LEU A 85 -28.51 -5.74 -10.46
C LEU A 85 -29.43 -6.74 -9.76
#